data_AF-A0A261ASC2-F1
#
_entry.id   AF-A0A261ASC2-F1
#
_cell.length_a   1.000
_cell.length_b   1.000
_cell.length_c   1.000
_cell.angle_alpha   90.00
_cell.angle_beta   90.00
_cell.angle_gamma   90.00
#
_symmetry.space_group_name_H-M   'P 1'
#
loop_
_entity.id
_entity.type
_entity.pdbx_description
1 polymer ?
#
loop_
_entity_poly.entity_id
_entity_poly.type
_entity_poly.pdbx_seq_one_letter_code
_entity_poly.pdbx_strand_id
1 'polypeptide(L)'
;MKIFLLFLLFSPSLSDPIDFEVFIRCDRSIPYWCADLTIYEADDYRSAVLITQMFCTSDASKNFVYDPTYPHDGVSLQYEFNYQLRHNCTSNEKRLHSVPFYIKAYNTGSLKCRNVGLGPEQDA
;
A
#
# COMPACT_ATOMS: atom_id res chain seq x y z
N MET A 1 -22.85 -38.78 -18.47
CA MET A 1 -22.50 -37.36 -18.72
C MET A 1 -23.05 -36.48 -17.59
N LYS A 2 -22.55 -36.64 -16.35
CA LYS A 2 -22.98 -35.85 -15.16
C LYS A 2 -21.81 -35.28 -14.35
N ILE A 3 -20.58 -35.73 -14.64
CA ILE A 3 -19.35 -35.32 -13.94
C ILE A 3 -18.79 -33.99 -14.46
N PHE A 4 -19.12 -33.60 -15.70
CA PHE A 4 -18.66 -32.33 -16.29
C PHE A 4 -19.26 -31.07 -15.64
N LEU A 5 -20.42 -31.18 -14.98
CA LEU A 5 -21.07 -30.06 -14.29
C LEU A 5 -20.44 -29.72 -12.93
N LEU A 6 -19.70 -30.64 -12.30
CA LEU A 6 -19.03 -30.36 -11.02
C LEU A 6 -17.79 -29.47 -11.18
N PHE A 7 -17.10 -29.51 -12.32
CA PHE A 7 -15.89 -28.73 -12.55
C PHE A 7 -16.16 -27.23 -12.75
N LEU A 8 -17.40 -26.84 -13.12
CA LEU A 8 -17.78 -25.43 -13.28
C LEU A 8 -18.10 -24.71 -11.95
N LEU A 9 -18.22 -25.46 -10.84
CA LEU A 9 -18.50 -24.89 -9.51
C LEU A 9 -17.24 -24.52 -8.73
N PHE A 10 -16.06 -24.85 -9.25
CA PHE A 10 -14.76 -24.59 -8.63
C PHE A 10 -13.88 -23.70 -9.51
N SER A 11 -14.46 -22.66 -10.13
CA SER A 11 -13.63 -21.56 -10.64
C SER A 11 -13.01 -20.87 -9.42
N PRO A 12 -11.66 -20.85 -9.27
CA PRO A 12 -11.04 -20.05 -8.22
C PRO A 12 -11.43 -18.59 -8.48
N SER A 13 -12.19 -18.01 -7.56
CA SER A 13 -12.46 -16.58 -7.56
C SER A 13 -11.12 -15.87 -7.35
N LEU A 14 -10.65 -15.16 -8.37
CA LEU A 14 -9.58 -14.18 -8.21
C LEU A 14 -10.06 -13.15 -7.18
N SER A 15 -9.16 -12.74 -6.29
CA SER A 15 -9.38 -11.60 -5.39
C SER A 15 -9.84 -10.39 -6.20
N ASP A 16 -10.69 -9.55 -5.61
CA ASP A 16 -11.04 -8.29 -6.29
C ASP A 16 -9.79 -7.40 -6.39
N PRO A 17 -9.57 -6.71 -7.53
CA PRO A 17 -8.41 -5.87 -7.74
C PRO A 17 -8.41 -4.66 -6.80
N ILE A 18 -7.21 -4.27 -6.33
CA ILE A 18 -7.00 -3.14 -5.45
C ILE A 18 -6.06 -2.14 -6.12
N ASP A 19 -6.54 -0.90 -6.22
CA ASP A 19 -5.80 0.24 -6.72
C ASP A 19 -5.05 0.92 -5.57
N PHE A 20 -3.76 1.20 -5.77
CA PHE A 20 -2.92 1.91 -4.81
C PHE A 20 -2.45 3.26 -5.37
N GLU A 21 -2.71 4.33 -4.63
CA GLU A 21 -2.14 5.66 -4.87
C GLU A 21 -1.32 6.07 -3.65
N VAL A 22 -0.08 6.49 -3.87
CA VAL A 22 0.88 6.75 -2.80
C VAL A 22 1.53 8.11 -2.96
N PHE A 23 1.45 8.92 -1.92
CA PHE A 23 2.03 10.25 -1.89
C PHE A 23 2.95 10.42 -0.67
N ILE A 24 4.21 10.77 -0.92
CA ILE A 24 5.26 10.94 0.09
C ILE A 24 5.79 12.37 0.02
N ARG A 25 5.86 13.07 1.16
CA ARG A 25 6.48 14.40 1.27
C ARG A 25 7.79 14.38 2.04
N CYS A 26 8.73 15.21 1.63
CA CYS A 26 9.94 15.49 2.37
C CYS A 26 10.10 16.99 2.62
N ASP A 27 10.75 17.34 3.73
CA ASP A 27 11.05 18.72 4.05
C ASP A 27 11.99 19.33 2.99
N ARG A 28 11.70 20.55 2.54
CA ARG A 28 12.48 21.25 1.49
C ARG A 28 13.91 21.57 1.90
N SER A 29 14.22 21.58 3.19
CA SER A 29 15.59 21.72 3.71
C SER A 29 16.49 20.53 3.38
N ILE A 30 15.90 19.40 2.96
CA ILE A 30 16.63 18.21 2.53
C ILE A 30 16.69 18.23 0.99
N PRO A 31 17.83 18.63 0.39
CA PRO A 31 17.92 18.88 -1.05
C PRO A 31 17.90 17.60 -1.90
N TYR A 32 18.12 16.45 -1.26
CA TYR A 32 18.10 15.15 -1.91
C TYR A 32 17.77 14.08 -0.87
N TRP A 33 16.82 13.22 -1.18
CA TRP A 33 16.40 12.13 -0.31
C TRP A 33 16.06 10.88 -1.12
N CYS A 34 16.14 9.74 -0.45
CA CYS A 34 15.78 8.44 -0.96
C CYS A 34 14.79 7.78 -0.01
N ALA A 35 13.91 6.96 -0.58
CA ALA A 35 13.03 6.11 0.19
C ALA A 35 12.85 4.74 -0.46
N ASP A 36 12.54 3.78 0.38
CA ASP A 36 12.19 2.40 0.07
C ASP A 36 10.85 2.11 0.74
N LEU A 37 9.83 1.98 -0.10
CA LEU A 37 8.45 1.69 0.28
C LEU A 37 8.16 0.22 0.00
N THR A 38 7.61 -0.47 0.99
CA THR A 38 6.97 -1.78 0.82
C THR A 38 5.52 -1.69 1.29
N ILE A 39 4.57 -2.09 0.46
CA ILE A 39 3.16 -2.30 0.83
C ILE A 39 2.91 -3.80 0.83
N TYR A 40 2.27 -4.29 1.88
CA TYR A 40 1.95 -5.69 2.03
C TYR A 40 0.53 -5.87 2.56
N GLU A 41 -0.12 -6.93 2.11
CA GLU A 41 -1.32 -7.45 2.74
C GLU A 41 -0.92 -8.01 4.11
N ALA A 42 -1.59 -7.50 5.15
CA ALA A 42 -1.39 -7.94 6.51
C ALA A 42 -2.47 -8.98 6.83
N ASP A 43 -2.03 -10.21 7.05
CA ASP A 43 -2.85 -11.29 7.58
C ASP A 43 -2.14 -11.85 8.83
N ASP A 44 -2.92 -12.36 9.78
CA ASP A 44 -2.48 -12.91 11.06
C ASP A 44 -1.50 -14.07 10.89
N TYR A 45 -1.55 -14.78 9.75
CA TYR A 45 -0.73 -15.95 9.48
C TYR A 45 0.39 -15.72 8.47
N ARG A 46 0.12 -15.03 7.36
CA ARG A 46 1.12 -14.73 6.32
C ARG A 46 0.88 -13.41 5.63
N SER A 47 1.75 -12.43 5.88
CA SER A 47 1.78 -11.22 5.06
C SER A 47 2.33 -11.48 3.66
N ALA A 48 1.70 -10.88 2.65
CA ALA A 48 2.14 -10.96 1.25
C ALA A 48 2.57 -9.57 0.76
N VAL A 49 3.79 -9.48 0.21
CA VAL A 49 4.27 -8.23 -0.39
C VAL A 49 3.53 -7.98 -1.70
N LEU A 50 2.94 -6.80 -1.82
CA LEU A 50 2.19 -6.38 -3.01
C LEU A 50 3.00 -5.42 -3.86
N ILE A 51 3.62 -4.42 -3.23
CA ILE A 51 4.38 -3.36 -3.91
C ILE A 51 5.71 -3.17 -3.20
N THR A 52 6.78 -3.05 -3.97
CA THR A 52 8.08 -2.53 -3.51
C THR A 52 8.51 -1.40 -4.45
N GLN A 53 8.81 -0.24 -3.88
CA GLN A 53 9.20 0.95 -4.64
C GLN A 53 10.37 1.64 -3.94
N MET A 54 11.53 1.59 -4.60
CA MET A 54 12.68 2.41 -4.23
C MET A 54 12.79 3.61 -5.16
N PHE A 55 13.13 4.78 -4.62
CA PHE A 55 13.41 5.97 -5.42
C PHE A 55 14.33 6.93 -4.66
N CYS A 56 14.94 7.84 -5.42
CA CYS A 56 15.58 9.02 -4.90
C CYS A 56 15.17 10.25 -5.69
N THR A 57 15.16 11.41 -5.06
CA THR A 57 14.73 12.66 -5.68
C THR A 57 15.27 13.89 -4.96
N SER A 58 15.36 15.00 -5.69
CA SER A 58 15.52 16.34 -5.12
C SER A 58 14.19 17.07 -4.95
N ASP A 59 13.10 16.52 -5.47
CA ASP A 59 11.76 17.09 -5.28
C ASP A 59 11.31 16.94 -3.82
N ALA A 60 10.55 17.92 -3.34
CA ALA A 60 9.95 17.89 -2.00
C ALA A 60 8.85 16.80 -1.83
N SER A 61 8.46 16.12 -2.90
CA SER A 61 7.44 15.06 -2.84
C SER A 61 7.53 14.09 -4.00
N LYS A 62 6.95 12.89 -3.82
CA LYS A 62 6.69 11.92 -4.90
C LYS A 62 5.28 11.38 -4.82
N ASN A 63 4.71 11.12 -6.00
CA ASN A 63 3.44 10.44 -6.19
C ASN A 63 3.65 9.18 -7.03
N PHE A 64 2.97 8.11 -6.66
CA PHE A 64 2.91 6.86 -7.41
C PHE A 64 1.45 6.43 -7.54
N VAL A 65 1.07 6.08 -8.76
CA VAL A 65 -0.19 5.39 -9.05
C VAL A 65 0.20 4.04 -9.61
N TYR A 66 -0.23 2.96 -8.96
CA TYR A 66 0.10 1.60 -9.37
C TYR A 66 -1.03 0.99 -10.17
N ASP A 67 -0.65 0.06 -11.06
CA ASP A 67 -1.62 -0.82 -11.71
C ASP A 67 -2.35 -1.67 -10.65
N PRO A 68 -3.58 -2.14 -10.95
CA PRO A 68 -4.35 -2.93 -10.01
C PRO A 68 -3.59 -4.17 -9.53
N THR A 69 -3.55 -4.36 -8.22
CA THR A 69 -2.92 -5.52 -7.56
C THR A 69 -3.98 -6.51 -7.09
N TYR A 70 -3.63 -7.78 -7.02
CA TYR A 70 -4.53 -8.88 -6.65
C TYR A 70 -4.02 -9.52 -5.36
N PRO A 71 -4.57 -9.14 -4.19
CA PRO A 71 -4.11 -9.67 -2.91
C PRO A 71 -4.30 -11.19 -2.79
N HIS A 72 -3.51 -11.80 -1.92
CA HIS A 72 -3.45 -13.25 -1.74
C HIS A 72 -4.44 -13.73 -0.67
N ASP A 73 -5.73 -13.54 -0.88
CA ASP A 73 -6.72 -14.46 -0.33
C ASP A 73 -8.07 -14.29 -1.03
N GLY A 74 -8.69 -15.41 -1.40
CA GLY A 74 -10.07 -15.46 -1.88
C GLY A 74 -11.09 -15.66 -0.75
N VAL A 75 -10.61 -15.77 0.51
CA VAL A 75 -11.43 -16.21 1.64
C VAL A 75 -11.73 -15.08 2.64
N SER A 76 -10.88 -14.06 2.75
CA SER A 76 -11.14 -12.90 3.64
C SER A 76 -12.07 -11.88 2.97
N LEU A 77 -13.17 -11.53 3.65
CA LEU A 77 -14.07 -10.45 3.25
C LEU A 77 -13.52 -9.04 3.54
N GLN A 78 -12.34 -8.95 4.16
CA GLN A 78 -11.70 -7.68 4.52
C GLN A 78 -10.21 -7.77 4.22
N TYR A 79 -9.75 -6.94 3.29
CA TYR A 79 -8.32 -6.75 3.06
C TYR A 79 -7.78 -5.77 4.11
N GLU A 80 -6.73 -6.19 4.81
CA GLU A 80 -5.93 -5.34 5.67
C GLU A 80 -4.57 -5.13 5.01
N PHE A 81 -4.12 -3.88 4.91
CA PHE A 81 -2.84 -3.55 4.30
C PHE A 81 -2.01 -2.75 5.30
N ASN A 82 -0.72 -3.02 5.29
CA ASN A 82 0.28 -2.25 6.02
C ASN A 82 1.41 -1.84 5.08
N TYR A 83 2.25 -0.94 5.57
CA TYR A 83 3.41 -0.47 4.82
C TYR A 83 4.64 -0.33 5.70
N GLN A 84 5.79 -0.40 5.05
CA GLN A 84 7.07 -0.01 5.61
C GLN A 84 7.68 1.07 4.70
N LEU A 85 8.02 2.21 5.27
CA LEU A 85 8.75 3.27 4.57
C LEU A 85 10.09 3.51 5.26
N ARG A 86 11.19 3.17 4.59
CA ARG A 86 12.55 3.49 5.02
C ARG A 86 13.05 4.67 4.21
N HIS A 87 13.50 5.73 4.85
CA HIS A 87 13.95 6.93 4.14
C HIS A 87 15.07 7.65 4.89
N ASN A 88 15.79 8.50 4.18
CA ASN A 88 16.76 9.43 4.76
C ASN A 88 16.25 10.89 4.82
N CYS A 89 14.96 11.09 4.54
CA CYS A 89 14.30 12.37 4.74
C CYS A 89 14.13 12.66 6.25
N THR A 90 15.20 13.12 6.90
CA THR A 90 15.23 13.48 8.33
C THR A 90 16.04 14.76 8.53
N SER A 91 15.46 15.79 9.16
CA SER A 91 16.23 16.97 9.60
C SER A 91 16.90 16.68 10.95
N ASN A 92 18.17 17.05 11.11
CA ASN A 92 18.90 16.89 12.37
C ASN A 92 18.08 17.47 13.54
N GLU A 93 18.03 16.69 14.64
CA GLU A 93 17.33 16.94 15.92
C GLU A 93 15.84 16.59 16.03
N LYS A 94 15.13 16.26 14.95
CA LYS A 94 13.74 15.76 15.03
C LYS A 94 13.63 14.34 14.52
N ARG A 95 14.09 13.40 15.36
CA ARG A 95 13.98 11.94 15.18
C ARG A 95 12.53 11.40 15.10
N LEU A 96 11.52 12.28 15.00
CA LEU A 96 10.12 11.99 15.29
C LEU A 96 9.10 12.82 14.50
N HIS A 97 9.50 13.60 13.50
CA HIS A 97 8.52 14.15 12.57
C HIS A 97 8.33 13.15 11.42
N SER A 98 7.31 12.32 11.58
CA SER A 98 6.58 11.63 10.53
C SER A 98 6.69 12.35 9.17
N VAL A 99 7.30 11.69 8.20
CA VAL A 99 7.12 12.07 6.80
C VAL A 99 5.61 12.00 6.51
N PRO A 100 4.96 13.11 6.12
CA PRO A 100 3.56 13.08 5.73
C PRO A 100 3.43 12.10 4.56
N PHE A 101 2.69 11.05 4.80
CA PHE A 101 2.59 9.90 3.93
C PHE A 101 1.14 9.46 3.85
N TYR A 102 0.68 9.28 2.63
CA TYR A 102 -0.67 8.89 2.32
C TYR A 102 -0.63 7.71 1.36
N ILE A 103 -1.34 6.64 1.72
CA ILE A 103 -1.69 5.58 0.78
C ILE A 103 -3.22 5.52 0.71
N LYS A 104 -3.74 5.66 -0.50
CA LYS A 104 -5.11 5.28 -0.83
C LYS A 104 -5.10 3.83 -1.30
N ALA A 105 -5.91 3.00 -0.66
CA ALA A 105 -6.36 1.73 -1.23
C ALA A 105 -7.84 1.87 -1.55
N TYR A 106 -8.25 1.54 -2.76
CA TYR A 106 -9.66 1.51 -3.12
C TYR A 106 -9.94 0.37 -4.10
N ASN A 107 -11.20 -0.04 -4.09
CA ASN A 107 -11.73 -1.04 -4.99
C ASN A 107 -12.99 -0.45 -5.65
N THR A 108 -13.06 -0.52 -6.97
CA THR A 108 -14.25 -0.08 -7.73
C THR A 108 -15.46 -1.01 -7.52
N GLY A 109 -15.23 -2.24 -7.03
CA GLY A 109 -16.22 -3.21 -6.57
C GLY A 109 -16.34 -3.27 -5.05
N SER A 110 -17.31 -2.54 -4.50
CA SER A 110 -18.03 -2.74 -3.22
C SER A 110 -17.32 -3.08 -1.88
N LEU A 111 -16.00 -3.31 -1.82
CA LEU A 111 -15.26 -3.63 -0.61
C LEU A 111 -14.60 -2.37 -0.02
N LYS A 112 -14.80 -2.16 1.28
CA LYS A 112 -14.15 -1.09 2.03
C LYS A 112 -12.73 -1.53 2.39
N CYS A 113 -11.72 -0.97 1.74
CA CYS A 113 -10.34 -1.07 2.18
C CYS A 113 -10.19 -0.30 3.51
N ARG A 114 -9.72 -0.94 4.58
CA ARG A 114 -9.35 -0.23 5.80
C ARG A 114 -8.01 0.47 5.56
N ASN A 115 -7.95 1.76 5.88
CA ASN A 115 -6.84 2.69 5.61
C ASN A 115 -5.45 2.06 5.69
N VAL A 116 -4.62 2.34 4.68
CA VAL A 116 -3.19 2.03 4.70
C VAL A 116 -2.50 3.25 5.29
N GLY A 117 -2.62 3.38 6.63
CA GLY A 117 -2.09 4.44 7.50
C GLY A 117 -1.94 5.85 6.94
N LEU A 118 -2.74 6.78 7.46
CA LEU A 118 -2.38 8.20 7.45
C LEU A 118 -1.12 8.34 8.32
N GLY A 119 0.04 8.63 7.73
CA GLY A 119 1.10 9.30 8.49
C GLY A 119 0.49 10.57 9.08
N PRO A 120 0.75 10.93 10.35
CA PRO A 120 -0.07 11.90 11.05
C PRO A 120 -0.14 13.23 10.28
N GLU A 121 -1.35 13.55 9.83
CA GLU A 121 -1.88 14.91 9.88
C GLU A 121 -2.36 15.07 11.33
N GLN A 122 -1.51 15.63 12.19
CA GLN A 122 -1.97 16.09 13.50
C GLN A 122 -1.95 17.61 13.46
N ASP A 123 -3.14 18.13 13.18
CA ASP A 123 -3.53 19.52 13.29
C ASP A 123 -3.33 20.06 14.71
N ALA A 124 -2.91 21.33 14.73
CA ALA A 124 -2.89 22.32 15.82
C ALA A 124 -1.85 22.17 16.94
#